data_AF-A0A6A0H2Z9-F1
#
_entry.id   AF-A0A6A0H2Z9-F1
#
_cell.length_a   1.000
_cell.length_b   1.000
_cell.length_c   1.000
_cell.angle_alpha   90.00
_cell.angle_beta   90.00
_cell.angle_gamma   90.00
#
_symmetry.space_group_name_H-M   'P 1'
#
loop_
_entity.id
_entity.type
_entity.pdbx_description
1 polymer ?
#
loop_
_entity_poly.entity_id
_entity_poly.type
_entity_poly.pdbx_seq_one_letter_code
_entity_poly.pdbx_strand_id
1 'polypeptide(L)'
;MSGHPVAIVVQNKETREFALDEAALRGVLLRPEVGDKPVCVVAVAGAFRTGKSFLLNFLVKYCVNEGSPNWLGDPSQPLEGFVWSRGMEGQTAGIYIWSKPFTIYDKPSGKEVAVILMDTQGTFDTQTSLRVCLVGSYLLYQRQQD
;
A
#
# COMPACT_ATOMS: atom_id res chain seq x y z
N MET A 1 15.12 3.04 -5.93
CA MET A 1 14.52 2.61 -4.64
C MET A 1 14.67 1.09 -4.45
N SER A 2 14.72 0.55 -3.22
CA SER A 2 14.85 -0.91 -2.95
C SER A 2 13.51 -1.64 -2.70
N GLY A 3 12.45 -1.28 -3.45
CA GLY A 3 11.13 -1.90 -3.34
C GLY A 3 10.25 -1.62 -4.56
N HIS A 4 9.14 -2.34 -4.68
CA HIS A 4 8.15 -2.22 -5.75
C HIS A 4 6.78 -2.74 -5.30
N PRO A 5 5.68 -2.37 -5.97
CA PRO A 5 4.35 -2.90 -5.69
C PRO A 5 4.24 -4.39 -6.05
N VAL A 6 3.65 -5.18 -5.17
CA VAL A 6 3.37 -6.61 -5.37
C VAL A 6 1.88 -6.83 -5.22
N ALA A 7 1.24 -7.39 -6.25
CA ALA A 7 -0.16 -7.78 -6.17
C ALA A 7 -0.30 -9.00 -5.26
N ILE A 8 -1.17 -8.91 -4.26
CA ILE A 8 -1.49 -10.03 -3.36
C ILE A 8 -2.94 -10.49 -3.50
N VAL A 9 -3.79 -9.64 -4.07
CA VAL A 9 -5.12 -10.05 -4.52
C VAL A 9 -5.22 -9.65 -5.98
N VAL A 10 -5.45 -10.64 -6.84
CA VAL A 10 -5.55 -10.47 -8.29
C VAL A 10 -6.97 -10.81 -8.74
N GLN A 11 -7.55 -9.97 -9.60
CA GLN A 11 -8.82 -10.28 -10.23
C GLN A 11 -8.58 -11.12 -11.48
N ASN A 12 -9.25 -12.27 -11.58
CA ASN A 12 -9.33 -13.03 -12.81
C ASN A 12 -10.14 -12.24 -13.85
N LYS A 13 -9.56 -11.99 -15.03
CA LYS A 13 -10.21 -11.18 -16.08
C LYS A 13 -11.42 -11.86 -16.71
N GLU A 14 -11.46 -13.19 -16.72
CA GLU A 14 -12.54 -13.98 -17.32
C GLU A 14 -13.66 -14.22 -16.33
N THR A 15 -13.33 -14.74 -15.14
CA THR A 15 -14.34 -15.12 -14.12
C THR A 15 -14.77 -13.96 -13.23
N ARG A 16 -14.03 -12.84 -13.25
CA ARG A 16 -14.17 -11.68 -12.33
C ARG A 16 -13.96 -11.99 -10.86
N GLU A 17 -13.56 -13.21 -10.53
CA GLU A 17 -13.26 -13.65 -9.17
C GLU A 17 -11.94 -13.06 -8.69
N PHE A 18 -11.84 -12.85 -7.38
CA PHE A 18 -10.61 -12.42 -6.74
C PHE A 18 -9.91 -13.62 -6.10
N ALA A 19 -8.62 -13.76 -6.34
CA ALA A 19 -7.78 -14.79 -5.72
C ALA A 19 -6.63 -14.16 -4.95
N LEU A 20 -6.31 -14.76 -3.80
CA LEU A 20 -5.13 -14.42 -3.01
C LEU A 20 -3.91 -15.08 -3.65
N ASP A 21 -2.87 -14.30 -3.93
CA ASP A 21 -1.54 -14.84 -4.23
C ASP A 21 -0.78 -15.07 -2.92
N GLU A 22 -0.97 -16.27 -2.35
CA GLU A 22 -0.31 -16.65 -1.10
C GLU A 22 1.21 -16.67 -1.22
N ALA A 23 1.75 -17.04 -2.39
CA ALA A 23 3.19 -17.11 -2.59
C ALA A 23 3.80 -15.70 -2.56
N ALA A 24 3.18 -14.74 -3.25
CA ALA A 24 3.59 -13.34 -3.23
C ALA A 24 3.48 -12.74 -1.82
N LEU A 25 2.37 -12.99 -1.11
CA LEU A 25 2.16 -12.49 0.25
C LEU A 25 3.21 -13.05 1.22
N ARG A 26 3.44 -14.37 1.18
CA ARG A 26 4.47 -15.03 2.02
C ARG A 26 5.87 -14.52 1.70
N GLY A 27 6.18 -14.25 0.43
CA GLY A 27 7.47 -13.70 0.01
C GLY A 27 7.77 -12.29 0.53
N VAL A 28 6.75 -11.56 0.98
CA VAL A 28 6.89 -10.26 1.64
C VAL A 28 6.89 -10.40 3.16
N LEU A 29 5.94 -11.15 3.72
CA LEU A 29 5.73 -11.25 5.17
C LEU A 29 6.75 -12.15 5.91
N LEU A 30 7.23 -13.22 5.26
CA LEU A 30 8.11 -14.21 5.90
C LEU A 30 9.60 -13.93 5.65
N ARG A 31 9.93 -12.69 5.31
CA ARG A 31 11.32 -12.28 5.13
C ARG A 31 12.05 -12.29 6.47
N PRO A 32 13.30 -12.78 6.53
CA PRO A 32 14.05 -12.90 7.79
C PRO A 32 14.17 -11.58 8.56
N GLU A 33 14.17 -10.44 7.86
CA GLU A 33 14.32 -9.12 8.48
C GLU A 33 13.08 -8.67 9.28
N VAL A 34 11.93 -9.32 9.08
CA VAL A 34 10.64 -8.91 9.65
C VAL A 34 9.76 -10.04 10.20
N GLY A 35 10.10 -11.31 9.96
CA GLY A 35 9.23 -12.46 10.25
C GLY A 35 8.75 -12.58 11.71
N ASP A 36 9.56 -12.16 12.68
CA ASP A 36 9.22 -12.23 14.12
C ASP A 36 8.78 -10.89 14.72
N LYS A 37 8.68 -9.83 13.91
CA LYS A 37 8.33 -8.49 14.37
C LYS A 37 6.80 -8.30 14.40
N PRO A 38 6.25 -7.52 15.35
CA PRO A 38 4.90 -7.00 15.23
C PRO A 38 4.71 -6.29 13.88
N VAL A 39 3.57 -6.51 13.23
CA VAL A 39 3.27 -5.93 11.92
C VAL A 39 2.22 -4.82 12.06
N CYS A 40 2.50 -3.66 11.46
CA CYS A 40 1.57 -2.57 11.24
C CYS A 40 1.26 -2.49 9.74
N VAL A 41 -0.01 -2.60 9.38
CA VAL A 41 -0.46 -2.41 7.99
C VAL A 41 -1.09 -1.04 7.89
N VAL A 42 -0.57 -0.21 6.98
CA VAL A 42 -1.14 1.08 6.62
C VAL A 42 -1.80 0.93 5.25
N ALA A 43 -3.13 0.90 5.25
CA ALA A 43 -3.93 0.79 4.05
C ALA A 43 -4.59 2.14 3.72
N VAL A 44 -4.59 2.50 2.44
CA VAL A 44 -5.35 3.64 1.92
C VAL A 44 -6.48 3.11 1.05
N ALA A 45 -7.72 3.31 1.52
CA ALA A 45 -8.93 2.91 0.81
C ALA A 45 -9.84 4.13 0.56
N GLY A 46 -10.67 4.03 -0.47
CA GLY A 46 -11.57 5.11 -0.86
C GLY A 46 -11.98 5.01 -2.31
N ALA A 47 -12.65 6.04 -2.80
CA ALA A 47 -13.20 6.04 -4.14
C ALA A 47 -12.13 5.87 -5.24
N PHE A 48 -12.59 5.45 -6.41
CA PHE A 48 -11.75 5.40 -7.60
C PHE A 48 -11.34 6.83 -7.98
N ARG A 49 -10.07 7.02 -8.38
CA ARG A 49 -9.48 8.33 -8.76
C ARG A 49 -9.23 9.40 -7.69
N THR A 50 -9.22 9.06 -6.40
CA THR A 50 -8.92 10.06 -5.36
C THR A 50 -7.43 10.28 -5.08
N GLY A 51 -6.53 9.66 -5.86
CA GLY A 51 -5.08 9.80 -5.65
C GLY A 51 -4.51 8.94 -4.52
N LYS A 52 -5.13 7.79 -4.22
CA LYS A 52 -4.66 6.84 -3.17
C LYS A 52 -3.20 6.44 -3.33
N SER A 53 -2.83 5.91 -4.49
CA SER A 53 -1.47 5.48 -4.81
C SER A 53 -0.48 6.65 -4.79
N PHE A 54 -0.93 7.85 -5.19
CA PHE A 54 -0.15 9.08 -5.09
C PHE A 54 0.16 9.45 -3.62
N LEU A 55 -0.84 9.39 -2.73
CA LEU A 55 -0.64 9.57 -1.30
C LEU A 55 0.28 8.50 -0.70
N LEU A 56 0.07 7.23 -1.05
CA LEU A 56 0.92 6.13 -0.60
C LEU A 56 2.38 6.31 -1.01
N ASN A 57 2.65 6.89 -2.18
CA ASN A 57 4.03 7.14 -2.60
C ASN A 57 4.75 8.18 -1.75
N PHE A 58 4.03 9.15 -1.16
CA PHE A 58 4.62 10.01 -0.12
C PHE A 58 4.96 9.23 1.14
N LEU A 59 4.14 8.25 1.54
CA LEU A 59 4.45 7.38 2.67
C LEU A 59 5.65 6.48 2.37
N VAL A 60 5.75 5.93 1.15
CA VAL A 60 6.95 5.22 0.68
C VAL A 60 8.17 6.14 0.81
N LYS A 61 8.11 7.37 0.28
CA LYS A 61 9.20 8.33 0.35
C LYS A 61 9.57 8.68 1.79
N TYR A 62 8.60 8.88 2.67
CA TYR A 62 8.82 9.13 4.09
C TYR A 62 9.56 7.97 4.77
N CYS A 63 9.10 6.73 4.56
CA CYS A 63 9.70 5.54 5.14
C CYS A 63 11.11 5.27 4.58
N VAL A 64 11.33 5.45 3.27
CA VAL A 64 12.65 5.29 2.65
C VAL A 64 13.67 6.29 3.20
N ASN A 65 13.22 7.49 3.55
CA ASN A 65 14.08 8.53 4.14
C ASN A 65 14.01 8.54 5.67
N GLU A 66 13.49 7.48 6.29
CA GLU A 66 13.44 7.26 7.74
C GLU A 66 12.85 8.43 8.54
N GLY A 67 11.91 9.16 7.93
CA GLY A 67 11.31 10.34 8.54
C GLY A 67 12.27 11.49 8.83
N SER A 68 13.40 11.56 8.14
CA SER A 68 14.36 12.67 8.25
C SER A 68 13.70 14.04 8.03
N PRO A 69 14.23 15.14 8.59
CA PRO A 69 13.61 16.47 8.46
C PRO A 69 13.36 16.92 7.02
N ASN A 70 14.17 16.44 6.07
CA ASN A 70 14.04 16.73 4.64
C ASN A 70 13.62 15.49 3.83
N TRP A 71 12.81 14.60 4.40
CA TRP A 71 12.37 13.36 3.75
C TRP A 71 11.64 13.60 2.41
N LEU A 72 11.00 14.76 2.26
CA LEU A 72 10.31 15.13 1.04
C LEU A 72 11.29 15.39 -0.11
N GLY A 73 12.55 15.72 0.20
CA GLY A 73 13.62 15.93 -0.76
C GLY A 73 13.33 17.03 -1.76
N ASP A 74 13.96 16.94 -2.92
CA ASP A 74 13.76 17.87 -4.03
C ASP A 74 12.36 17.70 -4.65
N PRO A 75 11.52 18.75 -4.69
CA PRO A 75 10.21 18.73 -5.35
C PRO A 75 10.27 18.46 -6.87
N SER A 76 11.43 18.67 -7.51
CA SER A 76 11.62 18.41 -8.93
C SER A 76 11.77 16.92 -9.25
N GLN A 77 12.11 16.08 -8.25
CA GLN A 77 12.27 14.66 -8.45
C GLN A 77 10.91 13.96 -8.61
N PRO A 78 10.78 13.03 -9.58
CA PRO A 78 9.56 12.25 -9.77
C PRO A 78 9.18 11.46 -8.51
N LEU A 79 7.88 11.34 -8.26
CA LEU A 79 7.35 10.52 -7.17
C LEU A 79 7.24 9.06 -7.63
N GLU A 80 8.22 8.25 -7.23
CA GLU A 80 8.27 6.80 -7.46
C GLU A 80 7.46 6.02 -6.41
N GLY A 81 6.95 4.83 -6.77
CA GLY A 81 6.26 3.94 -5.85
C GLY A 81 5.20 3.06 -6.52
N PHE A 82 4.02 2.96 -5.90
CA PHE A 82 2.80 2.43 -6.49
C PHE A 82 2.48 3.13 -7.81
N VAL A 83 1.98 2.36 -8.77
CA VAL A 83 1.61 2.86 -10.09
C VAL A 83 0.49 3.89 -9.94
N TRP A 84 0.69 5.08 -10.50
CA TRP A 84 -0.29 6.15 -10.48
C TRP A 84 -0.23 6.93 -11.79
N SER A 85 -1.38 7.41 -12.27
CA SER A 85 -1.44 8.25 -13.46
C SER A 85 -2.60 9.26 -13.36
N ARG A 86 -2.48 10.37 -14.09
CA ARG A 86 -3.54 11.39 -14.21
C ARG A 86 -4.64 11.02 -15.21
N GLY A 87 -4.40 10.12 -16.18
CA GLY A 87 -5.35 9.75 -17.25
C GLY A 87 -6.44 8.78 -16.80
N MET A 88 -7.56 8.62 -17.54
CA MET A 88 -8.82 7.96 -17.12
C MET A 88 -8.85 6.42 -17.02
N GLU A 89 -7.84 5.69 -17.47
CA GLU A 89 -7.79 4.22 -17.35
C GLU A 89 -7.46 3.74 -15.93
N GLY A 90 -8.31 2.90 -15.34
CA GLY A 90 -8.05 2.30 -14.03
C GLY A 90 -6.81 1.40 -14.04
N GLN A 91 -5.89 1.66 -13.12
CA GLN A 91 -4.58 0.99 -13.09
C GLN A 91 -4.50 -0.11 -12.02
N THR A 92 -5.25 0.01 -10.91
CA THR A 92 -5.19 -0.93 -9.77
C THR A 92 -6.43 -1.81 -9.74
N ALA A 93 -6.32 -3.06 -10.19
CA ALA A 93 -7.31 -4.10 -9.97
C ALA A 93 -6.81 -5.02 -8.84
N GLY A 94 -7.59 -5.15 -7.76
CA GLY A 94 -7.21 -5.94 -6.58
C GLY A 94 -6.47 -5.17 -5.48
N ILE A 95 -5.55 -5.84 -4.78
CA ILE A 95 -4.82 -5.31 -3.62
C ILE A 95 -3.32 -5.49 -3.83
N TYR A 96 -2.56 -4.42 -3.59
CA TYR A 96 -1.11 -4.39 -3.73
C TYR A 96 -0.47 -4.03 -2.39
N ILE A 97 0.68 -4.63 -2.11
CA ILE A 97 1.54 -4.25 -0.98
C ILE A 97 2.94 -3.88 -1.47
N TRP A 98 3.67 -3.11 -0.67
CA TRP A 98 5.07 -2.82 -0.96
C TRP A 98 5.96 -4.03 -0.69
N SER A 99 6.83 -4.41 -1.64
CA SER A 99 7.59 -5.67 -1.61
C SER A 99 8.62 -5.79 -0.49
N LYS A 100 8.99 -4.67 0.13
CA LYS A 100 9.97 -4.61 1.22
C LYS A 100 9.36 -3.88 2.41
N PRO A 101 8.95 -4.58 3.47
CA PRO A 101 8.41 -3.93 4.66
C PRO A 101 9.45 -3.01 5.28
N PHE A 102 8.99 -1.88 5.80
CA PHE A 102 9.85 -0.93 6.51
C PHE A 102 9.96 -1.34 7.98
N THR A 103 11.06 -1.03 8.65
CA THR A 103 11.17 -1.23 10.10
C THR A 103 11.16 0.13 10.77
N ILE A 104 10.29 0.32 11.75
CA ILE A 104 10.24 1.54 12.58
C ILE A 104 10.49 1.15 14.03
N TYR A 105 11.37 1.88 14.70
CA TYR A 105 11.60 1.73 16.14
C TYR A 105 10.58 2.55 16.93
N ASP A 106 9.68 1.87 17.62
CA ASP A 106 8.71 2.50 18.51
C ASP A 106 9.37 2.80 19.86
N LYS A 107 9.85 4.03 20.04
CA LYS A 107 10.56 4.46 21.26
C LYS A 107 9.74 4.21 22.55
N PRO A 108 8.42 4.53 22.60
CA PRO A 108 7.58 4.18 23.74
C PRO A 108 7.58 2.70 24.15
N SER A 109 7.45 1.76 23.20
CA SER A 109 7.40 0.32 23.52
C SER A 109 8.76 -0.36 23.56
N GLY A 110 9.80 0.27 23.00
CA GLY A 110 11.14 -0.29 22.86
C GLY A 110 11.23 -1.42 21.83
N LYS A 111 10.24 -1.54 20.93
CA LYS A 111 10.16 -2.61 19.93
C LYS A 111 10.32 -2.08 18.51
N GLU A 112 10.89 -2.92 17.65
CA GLU A 112 10.83 -2.72 16.21
C GLU A 112 9.52 -3.26 15.65
N VAL A 113 8.84 -2.45 14.83
CA VAL A 113 7.59 -2.80 14.16
C VAL A 113 7.84 -2.84 12.66
N ALA A 114 7.39 -3.90 11.99
CA ALA A 114 7.39 -4.00 10.54
C ALA A 114 6.16 -3.26 9.98
N VAL A 115 6.39 -2.25 9.13
CA VAL A 115 5.34 -1.45 8.49
C VAL A 115 5.17 -1.88 7.04
N ILE A 116 3.94 -2.22 6.68
CA ILE A 116 3.54 -2.61 5.33
C ILE A 116 2.57 -1.58 4.80
N LEU A 117 2.90 -1.01 3.63
CA LEU A 117 2.03 -0.10 2.91
C LEU A 117 1.17 -0.92 1.94
N MET A 118 -0.14 -0.67 1.95
CA MET A 118 -1.12 -1.40 1.16
C MET A 118 -1.98 -0.43 0.34
N ASP A 119 -1.98 -0.63 -0.98
CA ASP A 119 -2.86 0.06 -1.93
C ASP A 119 -4.02 -0.85 -2.30
N THR A 120 -5.22 -0.29 -2.36
CA THR A 120 -6.44 -1.04 -2.69
C THR A 120 -7.12 -0.45 -3.92
N GLN A 121 -7.77 -1.31 -4.70
CA GLN A 121 -8.70 -0.87 -5.73
C GLN A 121 -9.75 0.10 -5.15
N GLY A 122 -10.10 1.12 -5.93
CA GLY A 122 -11.10 2.12 -5.52
C GLY A 122 -12.52 1.57 -5.59
N THR A 123 -13.35 1.95 -4.62
CA THR A 123 -14.69 1.36 -4.38
C THR A 123 -15.80 1.81 -5.34
N PHE A 124 -15.48 2.59 -6.38
CA PHE A 124 -16.43 3.13 -7.36
C PHE A 124 -16.00 2.92 -8.82
N ASP A 125 -15.12 1.95 -9.06
CA ASP A 125 -15.05 1.33 -10.37
C ASP A 125 -16.36 0.55 -10.57
N THR A 126 -17.06 0.74 -11.68
CA THR A 126 -18.51 0.55 -11.88
C THR A 126 -19.03 -0.90 -11.75
N GLN A 127 -18.26 -1.84 -11.20
CA GLN A 127 -18.58 -3.28 -11.20
C GLN A 127 -18.20 -4.07 -9.94
N THR A 128 -17.65 -3.47 -8.87
CA THR A 128 -17.15 -4.26 -7.73
C THR A 128 -17.89 -3.96 -6.43
N SER A 129 -18.68 -4.91 -5.93
CA SER A 129 -19.36 -4.84 -4.65
C SER A 129 -18.36 -4.83 -3.49
N LEU A 130 -18.44 -3.81 -2.64
CA LEU A 130 -17.68 -3.59 -1.40
C LEU A 130 -17.65 -4.81 -0.48
N ARG A 131 -16.61 -5.63 -0.57
CA ARG A 131 -16.22 -6.62 0.46
C ARG A 131 -14.70 -6.69 0.58
N VAL A 132 -14.06 -5.58 0.95
CA VAL A 132 -12.69 -5.62 1.47
C VAL A 132 -12.80 -5.80 2.98
N CYS A 133 -12.62 -7.03 3.46
CA CYS A 133 -12.51 -7.31 4.90
C CYS A 133 -11.19 -6.72 5.41
N LEU A 134 -11.32 -5.84 6.40
CA LEU A 134 -10.23 -5.11 7.03
C LEU A 134 -9.46 -6.04 7.97
N VAL A 135 -8.17 -6.18 7.72
CA VAL A 135 -7.19 -6.68 8.71
C VAL A 135 -6.11 -5.61 8.83
N GLY A 136 -6.24 -4.69 9.79
CA GLY A 136 -5.23 -3.65 10.00
C GLY A 136 -5.58 -2.61 11.06
N SER A 137 -4.61 -2.28 11.90
CA SER A 137 -4.70 -1.39 13.07
C SER A 137 -4.94 0.08 12.73
N TYR A 138 -4.71 0.51 11.47
CA TYR A 138 -4.98 1.87 10.98
C TYR A 138 -5.44 1.86 9.51
N LEU A 139 -6.69 2.29 9.28
CA LEU A 139 -7.24 2.52 7.94
C LEU A 139 -7.33 4.03 7.69
N LEU A 140 -6.65 4.52 6.64
CA LEU A 140 -6.86 5.87 6.14
C LEU A 140 -7.99 5.85 5.09
N TYR A 141 -9.16 6.35 5.47
CA TYR A 141 -10.31 6.49 4.58
C TYR A 141 -10.35 7.91 4.00
N GLN A 142 -10.22 8.04 2.67
CA GLN A 142 -10.45 9.31 1.99
C GLN A 142 -11.93 9.49 1.64
N ARG A 143 -12.61 10.42 2.32
CA ARG A 143 -13.97 10.85 2.03
C ARG A 143 -13.93 12.03 1.05
N GLN A 144 -14.65 11.97 -0.08
CA GLN A 144 -14.98 13.18 -0.85
C GLN A 144 -16.13 13.92 -0.15
N GLN A 145 -16.02 15.24 -0.07
CA GLN A 145 -17.19 16.10 0.08
C GLN A 145 -17.67 16.46 -1.32
N ASP A 146 -18.98 16.38 -1.51
CA ASP A 146 -19.69 16.67 -2.77
C ASP A 146 -19.48 18.13 -3.24
#